data_AF-A0A969GIQ7-F1
#
_entry.id   AF-A0A969GIQ7-F1
#
_cell.length_a   1.000
_cell.length_b   1.000
_cell.length_c   1.000
_cell.angle_alpha   90.00
_cell.angle_beta   90.00
_cell.angle_gamma   90.00
#
_symmetry.space_group_name_H-M   'P 1'
#
loop_
_entity.id
_entity.type
_entity.pdbx_description
1 polymer ?
#
loop_
_entity_poly.entity_id
_entity_poly.type
_entity_poly.pdbx_seq_one_letter_code
_entity_poly.pdbx_strand_id
1 'polypeptide(L)'
;MITEIFGASLPNIVDASFAATYVVMISAFNMVGRFIWASASDYVGRRNTYWIFFVLGIVLYLSIPWTAQQVSADPSITLLVYFYAATMLIFTMYGGGFATIPAYLADLFGTRAIGAIHGRLLTAWSVAGVLGPVLVNYLREYQRSQE
;
A
#
# COMPACT_ATOMS: atom_id res chain seq x y z
N MET A 1 -11.64 -6.14 -5.18
CA MET A 1 -10.48 -5.62 -5.95
C MET A 1 -9.69 -6.73 -6.64
N ILE A 2 -9.01 -7.66 -5.94
CA ILE A 2 -8.24 -8.72 -6.65
C ILE A 2 -9.13 -9.65 -7.47
N THR A 3 -10.32 -9.98 -6.96
CA THR A 3 -11.37 -10.70 -7.69
C THR A 3 -11.98 -9.89 -8.83
N GLU A 4 -12.04 -8.56 -8.69
CA GLU A 4 -12.55 -7.67 -9.74
C GLU A 4 -11.56 -7.59 -10.93
N ILE A 5 -10.25 -7.57 -10.64
CA ILE A 5 -9.20 -7.43 -11.66
C ILE A 5 -8.86 -8.77 -12.31
N PHE A 6 -8.74 -9.84 -11.51
CA PHE A 6 -8.23 -11.14 -11.98
C PHE A 6 -9.28 -12.25 -11.98
N GLY A 7 -10.44 -12.08 -11.34
CA GLY A 7 -11.44 -13.15 -11.21
C GLY A 7 -12.10 -13.53 -12.53
N ALA A 8 -12.25 -12.56 -13.46
CA ALA A 8 -12.75 -12.84 -14.80
C ALA A 8 -11.71 -13.54 -15.69
N SER A 9 -10.42 -13.18 -15.55
CA SER A 9 -9.33 -13.71 -16.37
C SER A 9 -8.76 -15.04 -15.87
N LEU A 10 -8.78 -15.29 -14.56
CA LEU A 10 -8.20 -16.47 -13.89
C LEU A 10 -9.18 -17.07 -12.86
N PRO A 11 -10.39 -17.50 -13.27
CA PRO A 11 -11.45 -17.92 -12.34
C PRO A 11 -11.11 -19.18 -11.53
N ASN A 12 -10.25 -20.06 -12.06
CA ASN A 12 -9.83 -21.29 -11.37
C ASN A 12 -8.79 -21.06 -10.27
N ILE A 13 -8.21 -19.85 -10.20
CA ILE A 13 -7.13 -19.50 -9.26
C ILE A 13 -7.59 -18.41 -8.30
N VAL A 14 -8.26 -17.37 -8.82
CA VAL A 14 -8.69 -16.21 -8.03
C VAL A 14 -10.15 -16.40 -7.62
N ASP A 15 -10.34 -17.27 -6.63
CA ASP A 15 -11.63 -17.52 -5.99
C ASP A 15 -11.80 -16.71 -4.69
N ALA A 16 -12.93 -16.90 -4.00
CA ALA A 16 -13.21 -16.22 -2.74
C ALA A 16 -12.19 -16.58 -1.63
N SER A 17 -11.69 -17.82 -1.62
CA SER A 17 -10.73 -18.28 -0.62
C SER A 17 -9.36 -17.63 -0.82
N PHE A 18 -8.91 -17.49 -2.08
CA PHE A 18 -7.72 -16.76 -2.46
C PHE A 18 -7.83 -15.29 -2.07
N ALA A 19 -8.97 -14.65 -2.35
CA ALA A 19 -9.20 -13.25 -1.99
C ALA A 19 -9.15 -13.01 -0.47
N ALA A 20 -9.73 -13.92 0.32
CA ALA A 20 -9.65 -13.87 1.78
C ALA A 20 -8.19 -14.02 2.26
N THR A 21 -7.46 -14.98 1.70
CA THR A 21 -6.04 -15.21 2.02
C THR A 21 -5.19 -13.99 1.68
N TYR A 22 -5.44 -13.35 0.54
CA TYR A 22 -4.78 -12.11 0.13
C TYR A 22 -4.97 -10.99 1.18
N VAL A 23 -6.18 -10.81 1.71
CA VAL A 23 -6.46 -9.80 2.75
C VAL A 23 -5.74 -10.13 4.07
N VAL A 24 -5.68 -11.41 4.44
CA VAL A 24 -4.90 -11.85 5.61
C VAL A 24 -3.42 -11.53 5.41
N MET A 25 -2.89 -11.79 4.21
CA MET A 25 -1.49 -11.56 3.87
C MET A 25 -1.14 -10.07 3.85
N ILE A 26 -2.04 -9.19 3.39
CA ILE A 26 -1.88 -7.73 3.54
C ILE A 26 -1.56 -7.35 5.00
N SER A 27 -2.32 -7.91 5.95
CA SER A 27 -2.16 -7.61 7.37
C SER A 27 -0.85 -8.20 7.93
N ALA A 28 -0.50 -9.42 7.51
CA ALA A 28 0.75 -10.07 7.90
C ALA A 28 1.98 -9.30 7.41
N PHE A 29 2.02 -8.93 6.13
CA PHE A 29 3.12 -8.15 5.55
C PHE A 29 3.18 -6.73 6.12
N ASN A 30 2.04 -6.12 6.48
CA ASN A 30 2.06 -4.86 7.21
C ASN A 30 2.76 -4.99 8.57
N MET A 31 2.44 -6.03 9.32
CA MET A 31 3.04 -6.28 10.62
C MET A 31 4.53 -6.59 10.50
N VAL A 32 4.91 -7.50 9.59
CA VAL A 32 6.32 -7.85 9.31
C VAL A 32 7.11 -6.62 8.86
N GLY A 33 6.52 -5.81 7.99
CA GLY A 33 7.12 -4.57 7.50
C GLY A 33 7.47 -3.58 8.63
N ARG A 34 6.65 -3.50 9.69
CA ARG A 34 6.97 -2.67 10.86
C ARG A 34 8.31 -3.05 11.47
N PHE A 35 8.58 -4.34 11.66
CA PHE A 35 9.83 -4.81 12.27
C PHE A 35 11.02 -4.69 11.34
N ILE A 36 10.87 -5.09 10.08
CA ILE A 36 11.95 -5.07 9.09
C ILE A 36 12.42 -3.64 8.85
N TRP A 37 11.49 -2.74 8.54
CA TRP A 37 11.83 -1.37 8.18
C TRP A 37 12.21 -0.51 9.38
N ALA A 38 11.65 -0.74 10.58
CA ALA A 38 12.12 -0.07 11.78
C ALA A 38 13.60 -0.40 12.02
N SER A 39 13.94 -1.69 12.05
CA SER A 39 15.33 -2.16 12.22
C SER A 39 16.23 -1.66 11.10
N ALA A 40 15.80 -1.78 9.84
CA ALA A 40 16.58 -1.32 8.70
C ALA A 40 16.82 0.21 8.71
N SER A 41 15.85 1.00 9.22
CA SER A 41 15.97 2.45 9.26
C SER A 41 17.08 2.95 10.19
N ASP A 42 17.39 2.18 11.23
CA ASP A 42 18.47 2.53 12.15
C ASP A 42 19.86 2.32 11.49
N TYR A 43 19.99 1.40 10.52
CA TYR A 43 21.23 1.17 9.77
C TYR A 43 21.35 2.04 8.50
N VAL A 44 20.28 2.16 7.72
CA VAL A 44 20.25 2.89 6.44
C VAL A 44 20.12 4.40 6.66
N GLY A 45 19.62 4.80 7.82
CA GLY A 45 19.27 6.17 8.17
C GLY A 45 17.82 6.48 7.80
N ARG A 46 17.07 7.02 8.76
CA ARG A 46 15.62 7.24 8.65
C ARG A 46 15.22 8.15 7.49
N ARG A 47 16.00 9.21 7.21
CA ARG A 47 15.77 10.06 6.03
C ARG A 47 15.81 9.27 4.73
N ASN A 48 16.81 8.38 4.58
CA ASN A 48 16.99 7.57 3.38
C ASN A 48 15.89 6.52 3.26
N THR A 49 15.45 5.93 4.37
CA THR A 49 14.31 5.02 4.40
C THR A 49 13.04 5.67 3.86
N TYR A 50 12.76 6.93 4.22
CA TYR A 50 11.63 7.66 3.65
C TYR A 50 11.79 7.96 2.15
N TRP A 51 13.00 8.29 1.70
CA TRP A 51 13.26 8.42 0.26
C TRP A 51 12.98 7.12 -0.50
N ILE A 52 13.38 5.97 0.05
CA ILE A 52 13.03 4.67 -0.52
C ILE A 52 11.52 4.51 -0.55
N PHE A 53 10.80 4.82 0.54
CA PHE A 53 9.34 4.72 0.56
C PHE A 53 8.66 5.55 -0.51
N PHE A 54 9.10 6.78 -0.73
CA PHE A 54 8.51 7.64 -1.75
C PHE A 54 8.89 7.20 -3.17
N VAL A 55 10.16 6.99 -3.47
CA VAL A 55 10.62 6.66 -4.84
C VAL A 55 10.15 5.27 -5.26
N LEU A 56 10.40 4.26 -4.44
CA LEU A 56 9.94 2.89 -4.71
C LEU A 56 8.41 2.83 -4.69
N GLY A 57 7.77 3.58 -3.79
CA GLY A 57 6.32 3.66 -3.70
C GLY A 57 5.69 4.18 -5.00
N ILE A 58 6.22 5.26 -5.58
CA ILE A 58 5.76 5.79 -6.87
C ILE A 58 5.84 4.71 -7.96
N VAL A 59 6.97 4.03 -8.07
CA VAL A 59 7.16 2.98 -9.08
C VAL A 59 6.15 1.85 -8.91
N LEU A 60 5.94 1.39 -7.66
CA LEU A 60 4.99 0.31 -7.37
C LEU A 60 3.53 0.73 -7.55
N TYR A 61 3.16 1.96 -7.19
CA TYR A 61 1.80 2.45 -7.41
C TYR A 61 1.47 2.62 -8.89
N LEU A 62 2.46 3.00 -9.72
CA LEU A 62 2.29 3.07 -11.17
C LEU A 62 2.27 1.69 -11.83
N SER A 63 2.91 0.67 -11.24
CA SER A 63 2.87 -0.69 -11.79
C SER A 63 1.52 -1.37 -11.60
N ILE A 64 0.75 -1.03 -10.55
CA ILE A 64 -0.60 -1.57 -10.31
C ILE A 64 -1.55 -1.38 -11.50
N PRO A 65 -1.85 -0.15 -11.98
CA PRO A 65 -2.76 0.03 -13.11
C PRO A 65 -2.22 -0.59 -14.40
N TRP A 66 -0.89 -0.57 -14.61
CA TRP A 66 -0.27 -1.24 -15.75
C TRP A 66 -0.53 -2.75 -15.74
N THR A 67 -0.35 -3.42 -14.60
CA THR A 67 -0.65 -4.86 -14.48
C THR A 67 -2.13 -5.17 -14.70
N ALA A 68 -3.03 -4.33 -14.17
CA ALA A 68 -4.47 -4.51 -14.33
C ALA A 68 -4.89 -4.43 -15.81
N GLN A 69 -4.29 -3.52 -16.59
CA GLN A 69 -4.54 -3.41 -18.03
C GLN A 69 -4.01 -4.62 -18.81
N GLN A 70 -2.80 -5.08 -18.48
CA GLN A 70 -2.18 -6.21 -19.18
C GLN A 70 -2.92 -7.53 -18.96
N VAL A 71 -3.47 -7.75 -17.78
CA VAL A 71 -4.24 -8.97 -17.44
C VAL A 71 -5.53 -9.09 -18.26
N SER A 72 -6.10 -7.96 -18.70
CA SER A 72 -7.25 -7.94 -19.60
C SER A 72 -6.87 -8.29 -21.05
N ALA A 73 -5.61 -8.09 -21.44
CA ALA A 73 -5.12 -8.37 -22.79
C ALA A 73 -4.51 -9.78 -22.92
N ASP A 74 -3.73 -10.23 -21.93
CA ASP A 74 -3.11 -11.55 -21.88
C ASP A 74 -3.18 -12.14 -20.45
N PRO A 75 -4.14 -13.06 -20.19
CA PRO A 75 -4.30 -13.71 -18.89
C PRO A 75 -3.11 -14.60 -18.52
N SER A 76 -2.15 -14.06 -17.76
CA SER A 76 -0.98 -14.80 -17.28
C SER A 76 -0.89 -14.86 -15.76
N ILE A 77 -0.58 -16.04 -15.22
CA ILE A 77 -0.29 -16.26 -13.80
C ILE A 77 0.90 -15.40 -13.34
N THR A 78 1.86 -15.13 -14.24
CA THR A 78 3.02 -14.29 -13.93
C THR A 78 2.61 -12.87 -13.55
N LEU A 79 1.60 -12.30 -14.20
CA LEU A 79 1.08 -10.97 -13.89
C LEU A 79 0.36 -10.94 -12.53
N LEU A 80 -0.37 -12.02 -12.20
CA LEU A 80 -0.99 -12.18 -10.88
C LEU A 80 0.07 -12.22 -9.77
N VAL A 81 1.13 -13.02 -9.95
CA VAL A 81 2.23 -13.10 -8.97
C VAL A 81 2.94 -11.77 -8.82
N TYR A 82 3.19 -11.05 -9.92
CA TYR A 82 3.80 -9.73 -9.88
C TYR A 82 2.92 -8.72 -9.14
N PHE A 83 1.62 -8.65 -9.45
CA PHE A 83 0.67 -7.78 -8.74
C PHE A 83 0.62 -8.09 -7.24
N TYR A 84 0.56 -9.38 -6.90
CA TYR A 84 0.57 -9.85 -5.52
C TYR A 84 1.86 -9.41 -4.81
N ALA A 85 3.03 -9.64 -5.41
CA ALA A 85 4.31 -9.24 -4.84
C ALA A 85 4.43 -7.72 -4.66
N ALA A 86 4.00 -6.94 -5.66
CA ALA A 86 4.02 -5.47 -5.62
C ALA A 86 3.14 -4.93 -4.48
N THR A 87 1.92 -5.46 -4.36
CA THR A 87 0.99 -5.05 -3.29
C THR A 87 1.50 -5.46 -1.90
N MET A 88 2.04 -6.66 -1.73
CA MET A 88 2.67 -7.07 -0.47
C MET A 88 3.82 -6.14 -0.09
N LEU A 89 4.70 -5.80 -1.05
CA LEU A 89 5.81 -4.89 -0.82
C LEU A 89 5.33 -3.50 -0.39
N ILE A 90 4.32 -2.93 -1.06
CA ILE A 90 3.68 -1.67 -0.65
C ILE A 90 3.19 -1.77 0.80
N PHE A 91 2.52 -2.86 1.19
CA PHE A 91 2.00 -3.00 2.55
C PHE A 91 3.10 -3.18 3.61
N THR A 92 4.25 -3.78 3.26
CA THR A 92 5.42 -3.76 4.16
C THR A 92 5.92 -2.33 4.38
N MET A 93 6.02 -1.54 3.31
CA MET A 93 6.48 -0.15 3.37
C MET A 93 5.50 0.72 4.14
N TYR A 94 4.19 0.47 3.98
CA TYR A 94 3.14 1.13 4.75
C TYR A 94 3.33 0.88 6.26
N GLY A 95 3.56 -0.37 6.66
CA GLY A 95 3.84 -0.71 8.06
C GLY A 95 5.14 -0.10 8.56
N GLY A 96 6.20 -0.18 7.75
CA GLY A 96 7.51 0.38 8.04
C GLY A 96 7.50 1.90 8.22
N GLY A 97 6.76 2.61 7.37
CA GLY A 97 6.51 4.04 7.51
C GLY A 97 5.97 4.34 8.90
N PHE A 98 4.82 3.76 9.26
CA PHE A 98 4.21 3.98 10.58
C PHE A 98 5.11 3.66 11.77
N ALA A 99 5.92 2.61 11.68
CA ALA A 99 6.85 2.26 12.74
C ALA A 99 7.99 3.28 12.89
N THR A 100 8.43 3.88 11.78
CA THR A 100 9.57 4.82 11.75
C THR A 100 9.17 6.29 11.96
N ILE A 101 7.88 6.66 11.79
CA ILE A 101 7.40 8.06 11.94
C ILE A 101 7.83 8.69 13.27
N PRO A 102 7.53 8.13 14.45
CA PRO A 102 7.79 8.83 15.72
C PRO A 102 9.27 9.10 15.93
N ALA A 103 10.07 8.12 15.53
CA ALA A 103 11.52 8.14 15.61
C ALA A 103 12.10 9.18 14.64
N TYR A 104 11.62 9.21 13.40
CA TYR A 104 12.03 10.20 12.41
C TYR A 104 11.60 11.63 12.77
N LEU A 105 10.40 11.82 13.34
CA LEU A 105 9.95 13.12 13.84
C LEU A 105 10.79 13.60 15.04
N ALA A 106 11.20 12.69 15.92
CA ALA A 106 12.13 12.99 17.01
C ALA A 106 13.45 13.56 16.49
N ASP A 107 13.99 12.95 15.43
CA ASP A 107 15.26 13.36 14.83
C ASP A 107 15.16 14.73 14.13
N LEU A 108 13.99 15.09 13.60
CA LEU A 108 13.78 16.36 12.89
C LEU A 108 13.41 17.53 13.81
N PHE A 109 12.51 17.31 14.76
CA PHE A 109 11.89 18.37 15.56
C PHE A 109 12.30 18.36 17.03
N GLY A 110 13.11 17.38 17.45
CA GLY A 110 13.47 17.16 18.84
C GLY A 110 12.34 16.52 19.66
N THR A 111 12.65 16.13 20.90
CA THR A 111 11.77 15.25 21.69
C THR A 111 10.62 15.94 22.41
N ARG A 112 10.66 17.27 22.57
CA ARG A 112 9.69 18.00 23.43
C ARG A 112 8.25 17.94 22.94
N ALA A 113 8.01 17.89 21.62
CA ALA A 113 6.67 18.03 21.05
C ALA A 113 6.30 16.93 20.03
N ILE A 114 7.00 15.79 20.04
CA ILE A 114 6.78 14.70 19.06
C ILE A 114 5.33 14.24 19.06
N GLY A 115 4.71 14.06 20.24
CA GLY A 115 3.33 13.60 20.35
C GLY A 115 2.33 14.53 19.65
N ALA A 116 2.50 15.85 19.80
CA ALA A 116 1.63 16.84 19.17
C ALA A 116 1.82 16.87 17.65
N ILE A 117 3.07 16.79 17.17
CA ILE A 117 3.38 16.76 15.72
C ILE A 117 2.87 15.45 15.10
N HIS A 118 3.11 14.32 15.76
CA HIS A 118 2.65 13.02 15.33
C HIS A 118 1.12 12.96 15.28
N GLY A 119 0.43 13.54 16.27
CA GLY A 119 -1.03 13.64 16.27
C GLY A 119 -1.57 14.39 15.04
N ARG A 120 -0.96 15.52 14.67
CA ARG A 120 -1.34 16.27 13.45
C ARG A 120 -1.10 15.46 12.17
N LEU A 121 -0.01 14.71 12.13
CA LEU A 121 0.28 13.81 11.01
C LEU A 121 -0.79 12.72 10.90
N LEU A 122 -1.19 12.10 12.02
CA LEU A 122 -2.25 11.09 12.04
C LEU A 122 -3.60 11.68 11.60
N THR A 123 -3.92 12.92 11.98
CA THR A 123 -5.11 13.61 11.48
C THR A 123 -5.09 13.74 9.96
N ALA A 124 -3.98 14.21 9.38
CA ALA A 124 -3.85 14.31 7.92
C ALA A 124 -3.98 12.94 7.23
N TRP A 125 -3.37 11.90 7.81
CA TRP A 125 -3.51 10.53 7.33
C TRP A 125 -4.97 10.03 7.39
N SER A 126 -5.69 10.28 8.49
CA SER A 126 -7.10 9.91 8.63
C SER A 126 -8.00 10.64 7.62
N VAL A 127 -7.75 11.93 7.37
CA VAL A 127 -8.46 12.69 6.33
C VAL A 127 -8.25 12.04 4.96
N ALA A 128 -7.01 11.68 4.61
CA ALA A 128 -6.73 10.97 3.36
C ALA A 128 -7.42 9.59 3.31
N GLY A 129 -7.45 8.86 4.43
CA GLY A 129 -8.10 7.56 4.56
C GLY A 129 -9.62 7.60 4.38
N VAL A 130 -10.28 8.71 4.74
CA VAL A 130 -11.72 8.92 4.52
C VAL A 130 -11.99 9.41 3.09
N LEU A 131 -11.24 10.41 2.62
CA LEU A 131 -11.48 11.02 1.30
C LEU A 131 -11.14 10.08 0.14
N GLY A 132 -10.13 9.22 0.29
CA GLY A 132 -9.69 8.31 -0.77
C GLY A 132 -10.81 7.37 -1.27
N PRO A 133 -11.41 6.53 -0.42
CA PRO A 133 -12.51 5.64 -0.81
C PRO A 133 -13.74 6.41 -1.31
N VAL A 134 -14.06 7.56 -0.71
CA VAL A 134 -15.19 8.39 -1.14
C VAL A 134 -14.99 8.87 -2.57
N LEU A 135 -13.80 9.38 -2.90
CA LEU A 135 -13.46 9.83 -4.25
C LEU A 135 -13.50 8.68 -5.26
N VAL A 136 -12.92 7.51 -4.92
CA VAL A 136 -12.92 6.34 -5.82
C VAL A 136 -14.33 5.83 -6.07
N ASN A 137 -15.18 5.77 -5.03
CA ASN A 137 -16.56 5.36 -5.19
C ASN A 137 -17.35 6.35 -6.05
N TYR A 138 -17.18 7.65 -5.82
CA TYR A 138 -17.81 8.70 -6.65
C TYR A 138 -17.40 8.57 -8.13
N LEU A 139 -16.12 8.36 -8.41
CA LEU A 139 -15.62 8.17 -9.78
C LEU A 139 -16.21 6.91 -10.43
N ARG A 140 -16.31 5.80 -9.68
CA ARG A 140 -16.93 4.56 -10.15
C ARG A 140 -18.42 4.73 -10.45
N GLU A 141 -19.16 5.43 -9.59
CA GLU A 141 -20.58 5.73 -9.80
C GLU A 141 -20.79 6.64 -11.01
N TYR A 142 -19.97 7.67 -11.16
CA TYR A 142 -19.99 8.55 -12.31
C TYR A 142 -19.77 7.77 -13.63
N GLN A 143 -18.78 6.88 -13.67
CA GLN A 143 -18.54 6.01 -14.84
C GLN A 143 -19.76 5.14 -15.17
N ARG A 144 -20.38 4.49 -14.17
CA ARG A 144 -21.58 3.67 -14.37
C ARG A 144 -22.81 4.45 -14.83
N SER A 145 -22.91 5.74 -14.50
CA SER A 145 -24.03 6.58 -14.93
C SER A 145 -23.96 7.03 -16.39
N GLN A 146 -22.80 6.86 -17.04
CA GLN A 146 -22.55 7.22 -18.44
C GLN A 146 -22.68 6.03 -19.40
N GLU A 147 -22.77 4.81 -18.87
CA GLU A 147 -23.04 3.55 -19.60
C GLU A 147 -24.55 3.25 -19.64
#